data_AF-A0A7W6JE54-F1
#
_entry.id   AF-A0A7W6JE54-F1
#
_cell.length_a   1.000
_cell.length_b   1.000
_cell.length_c   1.000
_cell.angle_alpha   90.00
_cell.angle_beta   90.00
_cell.angle_gamma   90.00
#
_symmetry.space_group_name_H-M   'P 1'
#
loop_
_entity.id
_entity.type
_entity.pdbx_description
1 polymer ?
#
loop_
_entity_poly.entity_id
_entity_poly.type
_entity_poly.pdbx_seq_one_letter_code
_entity_poly.pdbx_strand_id
1 'polypeptide(L)'
;MSQIEAVDVEISVVLGRSVLPMSQLLRMGRGAVIPLDASEHDEVWILANNHPVARGEIEIREDRIAITVTRPADVYDFMAGAA
;
A
#
# COMPACT_ATOMS: atom_id res chain seq x y z
N MET A 1 19.48 -26.41 1.39
CA MET A 1 18.48 -25.33 1.31
C MET A 1 17.38 -25.66 2.30
N SER A 2 17.11 -24.75 3.23
CA SER A 2 16.09 -24.95 4.25
C SER A 2 14.73 -24.86 3.56
N GLN A 3 13.80 -25.77 3.85
CA GLN A 3 12.45 -25.76 3.25
C GLN A 3 11.70 -24.43 3.48
N ILE A 4 12.13 -23.67 4.48
CA ILE A 4 11.60 -22.35 4.83
C ILE A 4 11.92 -21.30 3.75
N GLU A 5 13.04 -21.42 3.04
CA GLU A 5 13.46 -20.46 2.00
C GLU A 5 12.64 -20.61 0.70
N ALA A 6 11.97 -21.76 0.52
CA ALA A 6 11.15 -22.05 -0.66
C ALA A 6 9.68 -21.61 -0.49
N VAL A 7 9.34 -20.97 0.63
CA VAL A 7 7.99 -20.50 0.89
C VAL A 7 7.79 -19.16 0.20
N ASP A 8 6.89 -19.13 -0.78
CA ASP A 8 6.49 -17.89 -1.45
C ASP A 8 5.66 -17.01 -0.50
N VAL A 9 6.00 -15.72 -0.47
CA VAL A 9 5.29 -14.71 0.31
C VAL A 9 4.81 -13.62 -0.64
N GLU A 10 3.52 -13.30 -0.59
CA GLU A 10 2.96 -12.20 -1.38
C GLU A 10 3.32 -10.87 -0.73
N ILE A 11 4.07 -10.05 -1.46
CA ILE A 11 4.41 -8.69 -1.04
C ILE A 11 3.52 -7.71 -1.79
N SER A 12 2.75 -6.94 -1.03
CA SER A 12 1.81 -5.94 -1.53
C SER A 12 2.13 -4.57 -0.97
N VAL A 13 2.17 -3.55 -1.82
CA VAL A 13 2.41 -2.16 -1.41
C VAL A 13 1.11 -1.38 -1.54
N VAL A 14 0.69 -0.72 -0.47
CA VAL A 14 -0.50 0.13 -0.47
C VAL A 14 -0.05 1.58 -0.65
N LEU A 15 -0.33 2.12 -1.83
CA LEU A 15 -0.02 3.50 -2.18
C LEU A 15 -0.90 4.49 -1.41
N GLY A 16 -2.21 4.20 -1.32
CA GLY A 16 -3.17 5.03 -0.61
C GLY A 16 -4.53 4.32 -0.50
N ARG A 17 -5.43 4.93 0.27
CA ARG A 17 -6.79 4.47 0.52
C ARG A 17 -7.77 5.60 0.14
N SER A 18 -9.03 5.22 -0.05
CA SER A 18 -10.12 6.19 -0.21
C SER A 18 -11.39 5.55 0.29
N VAL A 19 -12.13 6.26 1.14
CA VAL A 19 -13.46 5.84 1.60
C VAL A 19 -14.50 6.49 0.70
N LEU A 20 -15.26 5.67 -0.02
CA LEU A 20 -16.29 6.13 -0.95
C LEU A 20 -17.67 5.58 -0.56
N PRO A 21 -18.72 6.41 -0.56
CA PRO A 21 -20.09 5.92 -0.42
C PRO A 21 -20.45 4.95 -1.54
N MET A 22 -21.20 3.89 -1.22
CA MET A 22 -21.63 2.89 -2.21
C MET A 22 -22.36 3.52 -3.40
N SER A 23 -23.18 4.55 -3.17
CA SER A 23 -23.90 5.27 -4.22
C SER A 23 -22.97 5.99 -5.21
N GLN A 24 -21.82 6.49 -4.75
CA GLN A 24 -20.81 7.11 -5.60
C GLN A 24 -20.07 6.06 -6.42
N LEU A 25 -19.67 4.94 -5.79
CA LEU A 25 -19.00 3.84 -6.46
C LEU A 25 -19.87 3.23 -7.58
N LEU A 26 -21.16 3.01 -7.32
CA LEU A 26 -22.11 2.47 -8.31
C LEU A 26 -22.39 3.42 -9.49
N ARG A 27 -22.16 4.73 -9.30
CA ARG A 27 -22.34 5.76 -10.34
C ARG A 27 -21.06 6.00 -11.15
N MET A 28 -19.94 5.35 -10.81
CA MET A 28 -18.71 5.50 -11.56
C MET A 28 -18.86 4.90 -12.96
N GLY A 29 -18.54 5.72 -13.96
CA GLY A 29 -18.47 5.33 -15.37
C GLY A 29 -17.04 5.32 -15.89
N ARG A 30 -16.90 5.14 -17.21
CA ARG A 30 -15.59 5.24 -17.86
C ARG A 30 -15.01 6.64 -17.67
N GLY A 31 -13.75 6.70 -17.22
CA GLY A 31 -13.04 7.96 -16.97
C GLY A 31 -13.24 8.56 -15.57
N ALA A 32 -13.92 7.86 -14.66
CA ALA A 32 -14.01 8.31 -13.27
C ALA A 32 -12.64 8.21 -12.58
N VAL A 33 -12.21 9.30 -11.94
CA VAL A 33 -10.96 9.40 -11.18
C VAL A 33 -11.28 9.35 -9.69
N ILE A 34 -10.60 8.47 -8.94
CA ILE A 34 -10.69 8.40 -7.48
C ILE A 34 -9.43 9.06 -6.92
N PRO A 35 -9.55 10.18 -6.19
CA PRO A 35 -8.43 10.69 -5.43
C PRO A 35 -8.12 9.71 -4.28
N LEU A 36 -6.86 9.34 -4.15
CA LEU A 36 -6.38 8.60 -2.98
C LEU A 36 -5.94 9.61 -1.92
N ASP A 37 -5.89 9.18 -0.66
CA ASP A 37 -5.40 9.96 0.48
C ASP A 37 -3.86 10.07 0.56
N ALA A 38 -3.15 9.74 -0.52
CA ALA A 38 -1.70 9.66 -0.56
C ALA A 38 -1.10 10.62 -1.59
N SER A 39 -0.01 11.27 -1.20
CA SER A 39 0.82 12.16 -2.00
C SER A 39 2.11 11.47 -2.43
N GLU A 40 2.82 12.04 -3.42
CA GLU A 40 4.09 11.48 -3.93
C GLU A 40 5.20 11.40 -2.87
N HIS A 41 5.09 12.19 -1.80
CA HIS A 41 6.06 12.25 -0.71
C HIS A 41 5.62 11.49 0.55
N ASP A 42 4.45 10.83 0.51
CA ASP A 42 3.94 10.12 1.68
C ASP A 42 4.55 8.72 1.80
N GLU A 43 4.82 8.29 3.03
CA GLU A 43 5.26 6.93 3.31
C GLU A 43 4.14 5.92 3.02
N VAL A 44 4.47 4.90 2.23
CA VAL A 44 3.60 3.78 1.87
C VAL A 44 3.69 2.62 2.84
N TRP A 45 2.62 1.82 2.88
CA TRP A 45 2.60 0.57 3.66
C TRP A 45 3.06 -0.61 2.82
N ILE A 46 3.96 -1.41 3.38
CA ILE A 46 4.42 -2.66 2.78
C ILE A 46 3.82 -3.81 3.59
N LEU A 47 3.04 -4.64 2.90
CA LEU A 47 2.34 -5.78 3.44
C LEU A 47 2.99 -7.08 2.95
N ALA A 48 3.11 -8.06 3.84
CA ALA A 48 3.41 -9.44 3.51
C ALA A 48 2.19 -10.29 3.87
N ASN A 49 1.55 -10.95 2.91
CA ASN A 49 0.30 -11.70 3.11
C ASN A 49 -0.75 -10.90 3.92
N ASN A 50 -1.02 -9.66 3.49
CA ASN A 50 -1.92 -8.70 4.13
C ASN A 50 -1.51 -8.25 5.56
N HIS A 51 -0.31 -8.59 6.02
CA HIS A 51 0.21 -8.16 7.30
C HIS A 51 1.22 -7.02 7.12
N PRO A 52 1.08 -5.88 7.83
CA PRO A 52 2.03 -4.77 7.72
C PRO A 52 3.38 -5.15 8.31
N VAL A 53 4.43 -5.08 7.50
CA VAL A 53 5.80 -5.45 7.90
C VAL A 53 6.76 -4.27 7.86
N ALA A 54 6.56 -3.33 6.94
CA ALA A 54 7.44 -2.20 6.77
C ALA A 54 6.72 -0.96 6.24
N ARG A 55 7.40 0.18 6.37
CA ARG A 55 7.08 1.46 5.75
C ARG A 55 8.16 1.78 4.74
N GLY A 56 7.80 2.51 3.70
CA GLY A 56 8.75 2.93 2.69
C GLY A 56 8.35 4.22 2.01
N GLU A 57 9.32 4.83 1.35
CA GLU A 57 9.11 6.01 0.52
C GLU A 57 9.08 5.60 -0.95
N ILE A 58 8.23 6.26 -1.73
CA ILE A 58 8.14 6.05 -3.17
C ILE A 58 9.26 6.85 -3.84
N GLU A 59 10.04 6.17 -4.68
CA GLU A 59 11.03 6.80 -5.54
C GLU A 59 10.71 6.46 -6.99
N ILE A 60 10.48 7.47 -7.83
CA ILE A 60 10.27 7.28 -9.26
C ILE A 60 11.65 7.24 -9.93
N ARG A 61 12.01 6.08 -10.46
CA ARG A 61 13.24 5.89 -11.22
C ARG A 61 12.88 5.73 -12.68
N GLU A 62 13.06 6.82 -13.43
CA GLU A 62 12.67 6.92 -14.84
C GLU A 62 11.16 6.61 -14.99
N ASP A 63 10.82 5.49 -15.64
CA ASP A 63 9.44 5.04 -15.84
C ASP A 63 9.00 3.96 -14.84
N ARG A 64 9.82 3.66 -13.82
CA ARG A 64 9.55 2.61 -12.84
C ARG A 64 9.32 3.20 -11.47
N ILE A 65 8.32 2.64 -10.79
CA ILE A 65 8.06 2.93 -9.38
C ILE A 65 8.96 2.01 -8.55
N ALA A 66 9.85 2.59 -7.76
CA ALA A 66 10.65 1.91 -6.75
C ALA A 66 10.17 2.31 -5.35
N ILE A 67 10.37 1.42 -4.39
CA ILE A 67 10.02 1.66 -2.99
C ILE A 67 11.27 1.43 -2.15
N THR A 68 11.68 2.45 -1.39
CA THR A 68 12.80 2.35 -0.46
C THR A 68 12.24 2.10 0.94
N VAL A 69 12.64 0.99 1.56
CA VAL A 69 12.21 0.64 2.91
C VAL A 69 12.86 1.58 3.92
N THR A 70 12.04 2.31 4.68
CA THR A 70 12.51 3.31 5.67
C THR A 70 12.58 2.72 7.07
N ARG A 71 11.49 2.11 7.54
CA ARG A 71 11.35 1.61 8.92
C ARG A 71 10.46 0.36 8.99
N PRO A 72 10.61 -0.48 10.02
CA PRO A 72 9.64 -1.53 10.30
C PRO A 72 8.26 -0.92 10.60
N ALA A 73 7.20 -1.58 10.14
CA ALA A 73 5.84 -1.18 10.45
C ALA A 73 5.46 -1.72 11.82
N ASP A 74 4.70 -0.92 12.58
CA ASP A 74 3.97 -1.40 13.74
C ASP A 74 2.55 -1.77 13.29
N VAL A 75 2.13 -3.00 13.60
CA VAL A 75 0.79 -3.51 13.28
C VAL A 75 -0.29 -2.67 13.96
N TYR A 76 -0.04 -2.17 15.16
CA TYR A 76 -1.00 -1.35 15.89
C TYR A 76 -1.23 -0.01 15.20
N ASP A 77 -0.18 0.59 14.64
CA ASP A 77 -0.25 1.84 13.87
C ASP A 77 -1.11 1.66 12.59
N PHE A 78 -0.89 0.54 11.88
CA PHE A 78 -1.68 0.21 10.69
C PHE A 78 -3.17 0.02 10.96
N MET A 79 -3.52 -0.60 12.10
CA MET A 79 -4.92 -0.84 12.47
C MET A 79 -5.59 0.40 13.07
N ALA A 80 -4.84 1.29 13.72
CA ALA A 80 -5.36 2.54 14.28
C ALA A 80 -5.83 3.52 13.20
N GLY A 81 -5.16 3.55 12.04
CA GLY A 81 -5.53 4.42 10.91
C GLY A 81 -6.74 3.94 10.08
N ALA A 82 -7.44 2.87 10.50
CA ALA A 82 -8.63 2.35 9.81
C ALA A 82 -9.96 2.72 10.49
N ALA A 83 -9.94 3.55 11.53
CA ALA A 83 -11.10 4.00 12.29
C ALA A 83 -11.64 5.36 11.80
#